data_AF-A0A351LCT0-F1
#
_entry.id   AF-A0A351LCT0-F1
#
_cell.length_a   1.000
_cell.length_b   1.000
_cell.length_c   1.000
_cell.angle_alpha   90.00
_cell.angle_beta   90.00
_cell.angle_gamma   90.00
#
_symmetry.space_group_name_H-M   'P 1'
#
loop_
_entity.id
_entity.type
_entity.pdbx_description
1 polymer ?
#
loop_
_entity_poly.entity_id
_entity_poly.type
_entity_poly.pdbx_seq_one_letter_code
_entity_poly.pdbx_strand_id
1 'polypeptide(L)'
;MFSAFGNNDDNSAKNNPQNRGLLGAGWRPLNREIDWGYLFHLATNDTWELSHKALDLISDLGDALGRNQYSWWANILNVFSDDTRYHIDEFWNFITPDPPIPDYRYRDVLSTETPIVQLVSRDSIPIDYVLNKLREITVLKVLELLGRPDLITQSCLERHFYYPVDRFVSWNRLETLGTVYAYWSKYQVWLQIETYEKGRRWYSLISQDLAPLINKATYNLAVILSGYKCRVGKVNSQYPIRSFPDDIQSFTDKVQQAILDQNQLAVLVHGEPGTGKTAWTQAVAKEILVPLGFVIFILDHDAVQNFVPPTYLQRICIIINEADNLAQNRASEAAQYSNKTEHILSLLDGTVYQSVIEEGGIQDKQKFVVLMTCNTTERLDPAVLRKGRVDFICEFNHKFV
;
A
#
# COMPACT_ATOMS: atom_id res chain seq x y z
N MET A 1 -32.75 -0.51 60.52
CA MET A 1 -31.62 -0.27 59.60
C MET A 1 -30.87 -1.60 59.49
N PHE A 2 -31.46 -2.68 58.94
CA PHE A 2 -31.37 -3.11 57.52
C PHE A 2 -29.99 -2.88 56.88
N SER A 3 -29.31 -3.81 56.22
CA SER A 3 -29.27 -5.28 56.13
C SER A 3 -28.09 -5.64 55.21
N ALA A 4 -27.51 -6.82 55.42
CA ALA A 4 -26.46 -7.51 54.68
C ALA A 4 -26.42 -7.37 53.14
N PHE A 5 -25.20 -7.28 52.59
CA PHE A 5 -24.63 -7.99 51.41
C PHE A 5 -23.10 -7.73 51.51
N GLY A 6 -22.17 -8.69 51.49
CA GLY A 6 -22.12 -9.92 50.71
C GLY A 6 -21.01 -9.78 49.65
N ASN A 7 -19.80 -10.19 50.03
CA ASN A 7 -18.60 -10.47 49.22
C ASN A 7 -18.74 -10.52 47.69
N ASN A 8 -17.80 -9.84 47.02
CA ASN A 8 -17.14 -10.15 45.73
C ASN A 8 -17.09 -8.88 44.87
N ASP A 9 -15.92 -8.25 44.74
CA ASP A 9 -15.47 -7.58 43.51
C ASP A 9 -14.06 -6.94 43.65
N ASP A 10 -13.11 -7.64 44.28
CA ASP A 10 -11.73 -7.15 44.41
C ASP A 10 -10.75 -7.79 43.41
N ASN A 11 -11.24 -8.27 42.26
CA ASN A 11 -10.41 -9.00 41.28
C ASN A 11 -10.62 -8.63 39.80
N SER A 12 -11.18 -7.46 39.49
CA SER A 12 -11.40 -7.02 38.09
C SER A 12 -10.53 -5.83 37.64
N ALA A 13 -9.56 -5.38 38.45
CA ALA A 13 -8.61 -4.30 38.08
C ALA A 13 -7.30 -4.80 37.44
N LYS A 14 -7.27 -6.01 36.86
CA LYS A 14 -6.12 -6.54 36.10
C LYS A 14 -6.53 -6.82 34.66
N ASN A 15 -6.34 -5.82 33.80
CA ASN A 15 -5.99 -5.94 32.37
C ASN A 15 -6.51 -4.74 31.57
N ASN A 16 -6.07 -3.53 31.92
CA ASN A 16 -6.07 -2.45 30.93
C ASN A 16 -4.66 -2.38 30.31
N PRO A 17 -4.45 -2.87 29.08
CA PRO A 17 -3.12 -2.92 28.45
C PRO A 17 -2.51 -1.51 28.27
N GLN A 18 -3.35 -0.47 28.14
CA GLN A 18 -2.93 0.92 27.91
C GLN A 18 -2.11 1.58 29.03
N ASN A 19 -2.02 0.99 30.22
CA ASN A 19 -1.25 1.56 31.35
C ASN A 19 0.16 0.97 31.53
N ARG A 20 0.58 0.05 30.66
CA ARG A 20 1.95 -0.43 30.63
C ARG A 20 2.72 0.47 29.67
N GLY A 21 3.33 1.56 30.16
CA GLY A 21 4.21 2.40 29.34
C GLY A 21 5.24 1.57 28.56
N LEU A 22 5.88 2.13 27.52
CA LEU A 22 6.67 1.39 26.50
C LEU A 22 7.48 0.19 27.01
N LEU A 23 8.15 0.31 28.16
CA LEU A 23 8.91 -0.77 28.79
C LEU A 23 8.07 -2.01 29.14
N GLY A 24 6.84 -1.80 29.65
CA GLY A 24 5.88 -2.85 29.97
C GLY A 24 5.26 -3.50 28.72
N ALA A 25 5.24 -2.79 27.59
CA ALA A 25 4.88 -3.33 26.28
C ALA A 25 6.03 -4.13 25.62
N GLY A 26 7.23 -4.12 26.23
CA GLY A 26 8.38 -4.90 25.79
C GLY A 26 9.45 -4.09 25.03
N TRP A 27 9.25 -2.79 24.85
CA TRP A 27 10.27 -1.91 24.29
C TRP A 27 11.45 -1.75 25.23
N ARG A 28 12.63 -1.54 24.66
CA ARG A 28 13.87 -1.28 25.38
C ARG A 28 14.48 0.03 24.89
N PRO A 29 15.11 0.82 25.78
CA PRO A 29 15.85 1.99 25.34
C PRO A 29 16.94 1.53 24.38
N LEU A 30 17.03 2.20 23.23
CA LEU A 30 18.10 1.99 22.28
C LEU A 30 19.30 2.79 22.75
N ASN A 31 20.25 2.11 23.38
CA ASN A 31 21.53 2.72 23.71
C ASN A 31 22.37 2.75 22.44
N ARG A 32 22.69 3.95 21.95
CA ARG A 32 23.56 4.13 20.79
C ARG A 32 24.98 3.75 21.17
N GLU A 33 25.61 2.87 20.40
CA GLU A 33 27.01 2.48 20.60
C GLU A 33 27.95 3.54 20.03
N ILE A 34 29.16 3.64 20.61
CA ILE A 34 30.18 4.56 20.12
C ILE A 34 30.76 4.02 18.81
N ASP A 35 30.65 4.82 17.76
CA ASP A 35 31.37 4.62 16.50
C ASP A 35 32.59 5.55 16.47
N TRP A 36 33.79 4.97 16.58
CA TRP A 36 35.05 5.70 16.56
C TRP A 36 35.31 6.42 15.23
N GLY A 37 34.79 5.90 14.12
CA GLY A 37 34.90 6.54 12.81
C GLY A 37 34.04 7.80 12.73
N TYR A 38 32.81 7.72 13.24
CA TYR A 38 31.91 8.87 13.33
C TYR A 38 32.47 9.97 14.25
N LEU A 39 32.96 9.59 15.44
CA LEU A 39 33.63 10.51 16.36
C LEU A 39 34.83 11.22 15.72
N PHE A 40 35.68 10.47 15.00
CA PHE A 40 36.83 11.05 14.31
C PHE A 40 36.39 12.04 13.23
N HIS A 41 35.37 11.68 12.44
CA HIS A 41 34.81 12.56 11.42
C HIS A 41 34.27 13.87 12.03
N LEU A 42 33.52 13.75 13.13
CA LEU A 42 32.94 14.88 13.84
C LEU A 42 34.02 15.76 14.48
N ALA A 43 35.07 15.15 15.04
CA ALA A 43 36.24 15.86 15.55
C ALA A 43 37.07 16.55 14.45
N THR A 44 36.97 16.15 13.19
CA THR A 44 37.65 16.85 12.08
C THR A 44 36.81 17.94 11.42
N ASN A 45 35.49 17.74 11.34
CA ASN A 45 34.61 18.63 10.57
C ASN A 45 33.85 19.63 11.46
N ASP A 46 33.41 19.24 12.66
CA ASP A 46 32.52 20.04 13.53
C ASP A 46 33.17 20.30 14.91
N THR A 47 34.46 20.66 14.90
CA THR A 47 35.27 20.88 16.12
C THR A 47 34.65 21.88 17.10
N TRP A 48 34.04 22.95 16.61
CA TRP A 48 33.45 24.00 17.44
C TRP A 48 32.19 23.52 18.18
N GLU A 49 31.27 22.87 17.49
CA GLU A 49 30.01 22.39 18.07
C GLU A 49 30.26 21.25 19.07
N LEU A 50 31.20 20.34 18.76
CA LEU A 50 31.66 19.34 19.71
C LEU A 50 32.25 19.96 20.98
N SER A 51 33.08 20.99 20.83
CA SER A 51 33.68 21.68 21.98
C SER A 51 32.62 22.37 22.84
N HIS A 52 31.62 23.00 22.20
CA HIS A 52 30.55 23.69 22.90
C HIS A 52 29.68 22.71 23.70
N LYS A 53 29.16 21.65 23.06
CA LYS A 53 28.34 20.63 23.74
C LYS A 53 29.10 19.89 24.83
N ALA A 54 30.42 19.68 24.66
CA ALA A 54 31.26 19.09 25.71
C ALA A 54 31.41 20.03 26.92
N LEU A 55 31.60 21.33 26.68
CA LEU A 55 31.70 22.33 27.75
C LEU A 55 30.38 22.49 28.51
N ASP A 56 29.24 22.49 27.81
CA ASP A 56 27.91 22.56 28.42
C ASP A 56 27.69 21.36 29.36
N LEU A 57 27.96 20.14 28.88
CA LEU A 57 27.88 18.93 29.70
C LEU A 57 28.81 18.98 30.93
N ILE A 58 30.04 19.47 30.77
CA ILE A 58 30.98 19.61 31.89
C ILE A 58 30.46 20.64 32.90
N SER A 59 29.86 21.73 32.43
CA SER A 59 29.24 22.77 33.28
C SER A 59 28.09 22.18 34.09
N ASP A 60 27.17 21.47 33.45
CA ASP A 60 26.00 20.87 34.10
C ASP A 60 26.39 19.80 35.12
N LEU A 61 27.39 18.97 34.80
CA LEU A 61 27.97 18.01 35.75
C LEU A 61 28.67 18.71 36.91
N GLY A 62 29.35 19.82 36.64
CA GLY A 62 29.98 20.66 37.66
C GLY A 62 28.96 21.23 38.64
N ASP A 63 27.85 21.77 38.12
CA ASP A 63 26.74 22.29 38.93
C ASP A 63 26.03 21.17 39.70
N ALA A 64 25.84 19.99 39.10
CA ALA A 64 25.26 18.84 39.78
C ALA A 64 26.13 18.37 40.95
N LEU A 65 27.46 18.34 40.79
CA LEU A 65 28.40 17.86 41.79
C LEU A 65 28.81 18.92 42.82
N GLY A 66 28.76 20.20 42.45
CA GLY A 66 29.25 21.35 43.21
C GLY A 66 28.26 21.95 44.22
N ARG A 67 27.11 21.31 44.46
CA ARG A 67 26.10 21.85 45.38
C ARG A 67 26.56 21.75 46.83
N ASN A 68 26.90 22.90 47.41
CA ASN A 68 27.38 23.02 48.80
C ASN A 68 26.28 22.86 49.86
N GLN A 69 25.01 22.81 49.45
CA GLN A 69 23.85 22.68 50.35
C GLN A 69 23.48 21.23 50.67
N TYR A 70 24.09 20.27 49.97
CA TYR A 70 23.84 18.84 50.12
C TYR A 70 25.12 18.10 50.48
N SER A 71 24.98 16.88 51.00
CA SER A 71 26.12 16.00 51.24
C SER A 71 26.77 15.57 49.90
N TRP A 72 28.07 15.29 49.94
CA TRP A 72 28.84 14.84 48.77
C TRP A 72 28.22 13.61 48.07
N TRP A 73 27.62 12.69 48.82
CA TRP A 73 26.95 11.51 48.26
C TRP A 73 25.59 11.84 47.62
N ALA A 74 24.87 12.85 48.11
CA ALA A 74 23.63 13.30 47.50
C ALA A 74 23.89 14.01 46.17
N ASN A 75 25.02 14.71 46.05
CA ASN A 75 25.49 15.28 44.79
C ASN A 75 25.79 14.20 43.75
N ILE A 76 26.43 13.09 44.16
CA ILE A 76 26.64 11.92 43.29
C ILE A 76 25.30 11.33 42.83
N LEU A 77 24.32 11.17 43.72
CA LEU A 77 22.99 10.66 43.34
C LEU A 77 22.27 11.57 42.35
N ASN A 78 22.47 12.88 42.44
CA ASN A 78 21.84 13.83 41.52
C ASN A 78 22.39 13.78 40.10
N VAL A 79 23.61 13.27 39.89
CA VAL A 79 24.09 13.03 38.52
C VAL A 79 23.17 12.04 37.78
N PHE A 80 22.44 11.19 38.53
CA PHE A 80 21.43 10.29 38.00
C PHE A 80 20.01 10.88 38.02
N SER A 81 19.84 12.16 38.34
CA SER A 81 18.55 12.86 38.23
C SER A 81 18.11 12.98 36.78
N ASP A 82 16.80 13.13 36.54
CA ASP A 82 16.25 13.25 35.19
C ASP A 82 16.82 14.44 34.42
N ASP A 83 17.14 15.53 35.13
CA ASP A 83 17.70 16.77 34.59
C ASP A 83 19.15 16.57 34.09
N THR A 84 20.05 16.09 34.96
CA THR A 84 21.44 15.83 34.56
C THR A 84 21.53 14.71 33.52
N ARG A 85 20.64 13.72 33.60
CA ARG A 85 20.55 12.64 32.62
C ARG A 85 20.14 13.14 31.23
N TYR A 86 19.27 14.14 31.15
CA TYR A 86 18.89 14.76 29.87
C TYR A 86 20.13 15.32 29.15
N HIS A 87 20.97 16.09 29.83
CA HIS A 87 22.19 16.66 29.25
C HIS A 87 23.22 15.59 28.85
N ILE A 88 23.36 14.54 29.67
CA ILE A 88 24.20 13.39 29.33
C ILE A 88 23.69 12.69 28.06
N ASP A 89 22.39 12.42 27.99
CA ASP A 89 21.77 11.77 26.84
C ASP A 89 21.85 12.66 25.58
N GLU A 90 21.72 13.99 25.72
CA GLU A 90 21.88 14.96 24.63
C GLU A 90 23.29 14.91 24.02
N PHE A 91 24.33 15.00 24.86
CA PHE A 91 25.71 14.88 24.40
C PHE A 91 25.99 13.50 23.81
N TRP A 92 25.49 12.44 24.46
CA TRP A 92 25.65 11.07 23.96
C TRP A 92 25.03 10.88 22.57
N ASN A 93 23.83 11.42 22.35
CA ASN A 93 23.15 11.38 21.05
C ASN A 93 23.92 12.16 19.98
N PHE A 94 24.61 13.25 20.35
CA PHE A 94 25.42 14.04 19.41
C PHE A 94 26.68 13.29 18.94
N ILE A 95 27.37 12.61 19.86
CA ILE A 95 28.63 11.89 19.55
C ILE A 95 28.42 10.51 18.94
N THR A 96 27.18 10.01 18.90
CA THR A 96 26.84 8.70 18.35
C THR A 96 26.02 8.83 17.07
N PRO A 97 26.20 7.95 16.08
CA PRO A 97 25.44 8.03 14.85
C PRO A 97 23.95 7.84 15.12
N ASP A 98 23.12 8.57 14.37
CA ASP A 98 21.67 8.36 14.42
C ASP A 98 21.31 6.94 13.99
N PRO A 99 20.25 6.36 14.58
CA PRO A 99 19.79 5.05 14.16
C PRO A 99 19.40 5.09 12.69
N PRO A 100 19.56 3.96 11.97
CA PRO A 100 19.21 3.90 10.57
C PRO A 100 17.73 4.26 10.41
N ILE A 101 17.49 5.28 9.60
CA ILE A 101 16.17 5.74 9.19
C ILE A 101 15.95 5.41 7.71
N PRO A 102 14.68 5.27 7.27
CA PRO A 102 14.39 5.11 5.85
C PRO A 102 14.99 6.28 5.06
N ASP A 103 15.72 5.97 3.99
CA ASP A 103 16.18 6.99 3.05
C ASP A 103 14.99 7.43 2.18
N TYR A 104 14.47 8.62 2.44
CA TYR A 104 13.34 9.17 1.69
C TYR A 104 13.67 9.54 0.24
N ARG A 105 14.92 9.36 -0.22
CA ARG A 105 15.30 9.49 -1.62
C ARG A 105 14.83 8.32 -2.50
N TYR A 106 14.32 7.24 -1.88
CA TYR A 106 13.74 6.12 -2.62
C TYR A 106 12.47 6.52 -3.37
N ARG A 107 12.33 6.01 -4.61
CA ARG A 107 11.26 6.39 -5.53
C ARG A 107 9.95 5.64 -5.28
N ASP A 108 10.02 4.41 -4.77
CA ASP A 108 8.84 3.56 -4.58
C ASP A 108 8.36 3.63 -3.12
N VAL A 109 7.27 4.36 -2.91
CA VAL A 109 6.57 4.44 -1.63
C VAL A 109 5.14 3.94 -1.81
N LEU A 110 4.75 2.94 -1.01
CA LEU A 110 3.38 2.43 -0.96
C LEU A 110 2.79 2.67 0.43
N SER A 111 1.82 3.59 0.50
CA SER A 111 1.23 4.04 1.76
C SER A 111 -0.27 3.78 1.86
N THR A 112 -0.75 3.39 3.04
CA THR A 112 -2.17 3.12 3.30
C THR A 112 -2.54 3.34 4.76
N GLU A 113 -3.75 3.86 5.00
CA GLU A 113 -4.39 3.90 6.31
C GLU A 113 -5.11 2.59 6.59
N THR A 114 -5.07 2.12 7.84
CA THR A 114 -5.80 0.93 8.29
C THR A 114 -6.43 1.16 9.68
N PRO A 115 -7.63 0.64 9.94
CA PRO A 115 -8.53 -0.01 8.99
C PRO A 115 -9.24 1.00 8.09
N ILE A 116 -9.43 0.67 6.82
CA ILE A 116 -10.23 1.51 5.91
C ILE A 116 -11.70 1.35 6.25
N VAL A 117 -12.35 2.44 6.63
CA VAL A 117 -13.78 2.50 6.94
C VAL A 117 -14.56 2.94 5.71
N GLN A 118 -15.59 2.18 5.34
CA GLN A 118 -16.49 2.58 4.27
C GLN A 118 -17.42 3.68 4.79
N LEU A 119 -17.34 4.87 4.20
CA LEU A 119 -18.38 5.88 4.33
C LEU A 119 -19.54 5.44 3.43
N VAL A 120 -20.62 4.96 4.03
CA VAL A 120 -21.79 4.47 3.30
C VAL A 120 -22.53 5.67 2.70
N SER A 121 -22.30 5.94 1.42
CA SER A 121 -23.17 6.80 0.61
C SER A 121 -24.04 5.94 -0.30
N ARG A 122 -25.32 6.31 -0.45
CA ARG A 122 -26.24 5.62 -1.38
C ARG A 122 -26.10 6.15 -2.80
N ASP A 123 -25.47 7.30 -2.98
CA ASP A 123 -25.55 8.09 -4.22
C ASP A 123 -24.30 7.97 -5.10
N SER A 124 -23.26 7.25 -4.68
CA SER A 124 -22.03 7.09 -5.47
C SER A 124 -21.38 5.71 -5.31
N ILE A 125 -20.78 5.22 -6.40
CA ILE A 125 -19.94 4.03 -6.38
C ILE A 125 -18.68 4.37 -5.58
N PRO A 126 -18.35 3.63 -4.51
CA PRO A 126 -17.21 3.94 -3.67
C PRO A 126 -15.92 3.38 -4.29
N ILE A 127 -15.55 3.88 -5.48
CA ILE A 127 -14.35 3.45 -6.23
C ILE A 127 -13.11 3.67 -5.37
N ASP A 128 -12.97 4.86 -4.77
CA ASP A 128 -11.83 5.20 -3.90
C ASP A 128 -11.73 4.26 -2.71
N TYR A 129 -12.86 3.91 -2.09
CA TYR A 129 -12.87 2.95 -0.98
C TYR A 129 -12.30 1.60 -1.41
N VAL A 130 -12.72 1.07 -2.57
CA VAL A 130 -12.27 -0.24 -3.03
C VAL A 130 -10.83 -0.23 -3.53
N LEU A 131 -10.39 0.84 -4.19
CA LEU A 131 -8.99 1.01 -4.57
C LEU A 131 -8.08 1.15 -3.34
N ASN A 132 -8.52 1.91 -2.33
CA ASN A 132 -7.82 1.99 -1.06
C ASN A 132 -7.84 0.63 -0.35
N LYS A 133 -8.96 -0.11 -0.39
CA LYS A 133 -9.05 -1.47 0.18
C LYS A 133 -8.11 -2.44 -0.50
N LEU A 134 -7.97 -2.37 -1.83
CA LEU A 134 -6.98 -3.14 -2.58
C LEU A 134 -5.56 -2.79 -2.11
N ARG A 135 -5.27 -1.50 -1.91
CA ARG A 135 -3.97 -1.02 -1.43
C ARG A 135 -3.67 -1.54 -0.02
N GLU A 136 -4.62 -1.45 0.90
CA GLU A 136 -4.52 -2.02 2.26
C GLU A 136 -4.22 -3.52 2.22
N ILE A 137 -4.99 -4.30 1.44
CA ILE A 137 -4.77 -5.74 1.28
C ILE A 137 -3.37 -6.01 0.71
N THR A 138 -2.92 -5.20 -0.24
CA THR A 138 -1.59 -5.32 -0.85
C THR A 138 -0.50 -5.10 0.18
N VAL A 139 -0.54 -3.99 0.94
CA VAL A 139 0.46 -3.68 1.98
C VAL A 139 0.49 -4.79 3.04
N LEU A 140 -0.67 -5.21 3.55
CA LEU A 140 -0.74 -6.26 4.57
C LEU A 140 -0.18 -7.60 4.07
N LYS A 141 -0.47 -7.98 2.82
CA LYS A 141 0.13 -9.17 2.21
C LYS A 141 1.63 -9.02 1.95
N VAL A 142 2.11 -7.84 1.57
CA VAL A 142 3.55 -7.59 1.45
C VAL A 142 4.23 -7.78 2.81
N LEU A 143 3.63 -7.26 3.90
CA LEU A 143 4.13 -7.48 5.26
C LEU A 143 4.14 -8.96 5.66
N GLU A 144 3.14 -9.73 5.25
CA GLU A 144 3.11 -11.19 5.46
C GLU A 144 4.24 -11.90 4.68
N LEU A 145 4.51 -11.48 3.44
CA LEU A 145 5.60 -11.99 2.61
C LEU A 145 7.00 -11.64 3.15
N LEU A 146 7.15 -10.45 3.72
CA LEU A 146 8.39 -9.99 4.36
C LEU A 146 8.66 -10.76 5.65
N GLY A 147 7.62 -11.13 6.39
CA GLY A 147 7.74 -11.93 7.61
C GLY A 147 8.31 -11.12 8.79
N ARG A 148 9.26 -11.71 9.51
CA ARG A 148 9.88 -11.04 10.68
C ARG A 148 10.93 -10.01 10.21
N PRO A 149 10.88 -8.76 10.72
CA PRO A 149 11.88 -7.74 10.42
C PRO A 149 13.23 -8.05 11.10
N ASP A 150 14.32 -7.50 10.58
CA ASP A 150 15.65 -7.61 11.20
C ASP A 150 15.84 -6.57 12.30
N LEU A 151 15.15 -5.44 12.19
CA LEU A 151 15.20 -4.33 13.13
C LEU A 151 13.80 -3.74 13.31
N ILE A 152 13.44 -3.41 14.56
CA ILE A 152 12.25 -2.63 14.90
C ILE A 152 12.68 -1.54 15.87
N THR A 153 12.47 -0.28 15.48
CA THR A 153 12.78 0.89 16.28
C THR A 153 11.57 1.82 16.36
N GLN A 154 11.56 2.69 17.36
CA GLN A 154 10.58 3.73 17.50
C GLN A 154 11.23 4.98 18.06
N SER A 155 10.82 6.15 17.57
CA SER A 155 11.18 7.44 18.16
C SER A 155 9.94 8.06 18.83
N CYS A 156 10.10 8.51 20.08
CA CYS A 156 9.07 9.21 20.84
C CYS A 156 9.73 10.24 21.76
N LEU A 157 9.35 11.53 21.61
CA LEU A 157 9.87 12.64 22.42
C LEU A 157 11.41 12.63 22.49
N GLU A 158 12.07 12.54 21.33
CA GLU A 158 13.55 12.51 21.16
C GLU A 158 14.26 11.26 21.71
N ARG A 159 13.53 10.35 22.37
CA ARG A 159 14.07 9.06 22.84
C ARG A 159 13.83 7.96 21.82
N HIS A 160 14.85 7.13 21.66
CA HIS A 160 14.85 6.04 20.71
C HIS A 160 14.71 4.72 21.47
N PHE A 161 13.81 3.88 20.98
CA PHE A 161 13.54 2.56 21.53
C PHE A 161 13.72 1.52 20.45
N TYR A 162 14.15 0.32 20.84
CA TYR A 162 14.12 -0.84 19.98
C TYR A 162 13.21 -1.92 20.58
N TYR A 163 12.63 -2.71 19.70
CA TYR A 163 11.82 -3.86 20.08
C TYR A 163 12.59 -5.15 19.74
N PRO A 164 12.84 -6.04 20.72
CA PRO A 164 13.49 -7.32 20.45
C PRO A 164 12.68 -8.16 19.45
N VAL A 165 13.27 -8.42 18.28
CA VAL A 165 12.61 -9.11 17.16
C VAL A 165 12.12 -10.51 17.55
N ASP A 166 12.80 -11.21 18.44
CA ASP A 166 12.40 -12.55 18.91
C ASP A 166 11.03 -12.57 19.60
N ARG A 167 10.61 -11.42 20.14
CA ARG A 167 9.31 -11.26 20.81
C ARG A 167 8.22 -10.80 19.85
N PHE A 168 8.57 -10.46 18.61
CA PHE A 168 7.62 -9.95 17.64
C PHE A 168 6.64 -11.03 17.20
N VAL A 169 5.34 -10.76 17.35
CA VAL A 169 4.26 -11.67 16.94
C VAL A 169 3.47 -11.08 15.77
N SER A 170 2.99 -9.84 15.90
CA SER A 170 2.22 -9.18 14.86
C SER A 170 2.22 -7.67 15.01
N TRP A 171 2.06 -6.96 13.89
CA TRP A 171 1.98 -5.50 13.85
C TRP A 171 0.85 -4.95 14.71
N ASN A 172 -0.35 -5.55 14.64
CA ASN A 172 -1.53 -5.09 15.38
C ASN A 172 -1.39 -5.14 16.91
N ARG A 173 -0.50 -6.00 17.43
CA ARG A 173 -0.28 -6.13 18.88
C ARG A 173 0.81 -5.22 19.42
N LEU A 174 1.63 -4.64 18.53
CA LEU A 174 2.68 -3.73 18.90
C LEU A 174 2.03 -2.45 19.47
N GLU A 175 2.28 -2.12 20.72
CA GLU A 175 1.87 -0.83 21.29
C GLU A 175 2.85 0.25 20.85
N THR A 176 2.31 1.37 20.39
CA THR A 176 3.03 2.42 19.67
C THR A 176 2.62 3.78 20.20
N LEU A 177 3.56 4.58 20.70
CA LEU A 177 3.35 5.96 21.14
C LEU A 177 3.80 7.04 20.13
N GLY A 178 4.12 6.67 18.89
CA GLY A 178 4.83 7.52 17.92
C GLY A 178 5.16 6.73 16.66
N THR A 179 6.16 7.19 15.90
CA THR A 179 6.52 6.56 14.63
C THR A 179 7.41 5.35 14.84
N VAL A 180 6.94 4.19 14.38
CA VAL A 180 7.71 2.94 14.38
C VAL A 180 8.36 2.76 13.02
N TYR A 181 9.62 2.35 13.03
CA TYR A 181 10.36 1.93 11.86
C TYR A 181 10.70 0.45 11.97
N ALA A 182 10.59 -0.27 10.86
CA ALA A 182 11.08 -1.62 10.76
C ALA A 182 11.83 -1.83 9.44
N TYR A 183 12.84 -2.69 9.46
CA TYR A 183 13.71 -2.91 8.33
C TYR A 183 13.91 -4.39 8.02
N TRP A 184 13.93 -4.71 6.72
CA TRP A 184 14.29 -6.02 6.19
C TRP A 184 15.49 -5.87 5.27
N SER A 185 16.68 -6.21 5.76
CA SER A 185 17.95 -6.14 5.04
C SER A 185 17.94 -6.97 3.74
N LYS A 186 17.33 -8.17 3.78
CA LYS A 186 17.23 -9.07 2.62
C LYS A 186 16.52 -8.44 1.42
N TYR A 187 15.49 -7.63 1.68
CA TYR A 187 14.67 -7.01 0.64
C TYR A 187 14.98 -5.51 0.48
N GLN A 188 15.82 -4.95 1.36
CA GLN A 188 16.09 -3.53 1.48
C GLN A 188 14.81 -2.68 1.63
N VAL A 189 13.82 -3.22 2.33
CA VAL A 189 12.52 -2.56 2.54
C VAL A 189 12.46 -1.97 3.93
N TRP A 190 12.04 -0.73 4.01
CA TRP A 190 11.63 -0.07 5.23
C TRP A 190 10.11 -0.06 5.36
N LEU A 191 9.63 -0.24 6.59
CA LEU A 191 8.26 0.03 6.97
C LEU A 191 8.26 1.17 7.98
N GLN A 192 7.45 2.18 7.73
CA GLN A 192 7.10 3.23 8.67
C GLN A 192 5.65 3.07 9.08
N ILE A 193 5.39 3.07 10.39
CA ILE A 193 4.05 3.02 10.96
C ILE A 193 3.84 4.28 11.79
N GLU A 194 2.89 5.10 11.38
CA GLU A 194 2.40 6.23 12.16
C GLU A 194 1.07 5.88 12.79
N THR A 195 0.88 6.28 14.03
CA THR A 195 -0.36 6.00 14.76
C THR A 195 -1.11 7.29 15.05
N TYR A 196 -2.36 7.33 14.61
CA TYR A 196 -3.26 8.45 14.82
C TYR A 196 -4.27 8.16 15.94
N GLU A 197 -5.00 9.19 16.33
CA GLU A 197 -6.10 9.07 17.28
C GLU A 197 -7.13 8.01 16.83
N LYS A 198 -7.74 7.32 17.80
CA LYS A 198 -8.76 6.26 17.59
C LYS A 198 -8.24 4.94 17.01
N GLY A 199 -6.94 4.65 17.13
CA GLY A 199 -6.38 3.33 16.80
C GLY A 199 -6.15 3.09 15.32
N ARG A 200 -6.19 4.14 14.50
CA ARG A 200 -5.85 4.07 13.08
C ARG A 200 -4.34 4.14 12.89
N ARG A 201 -3.85 3.40 11.90
CA ARG A 201 -2.43 3.29 11.61
C ARG A 201 -2.16 3.53 10.14
N TRP A 202 -1.18 4.36 9.87
CA TRP A 202 -0.67 4.60 8.53
C TRP A 202 0.58 3.77 8.32
N TYR A 203 0.52 2.86 7.35
CA TYR A 203 1.64 2.02 6.95
C TYR A 203 2.23 2.59 5.67
N SER A 204 3.53 2.85 5.68
CA SER A 204 4.31 3.27 4.51
C SER A 204 5.44 2.28 4.28
N LEU A 205 5.39 1.56 3.16
CA LEU A 205 6.49 0.73 2.67
C LEU A 205 7.38 1.57 1.77
N ILE A 206 8.69 1.54 2.00
CA ILE A 206 9.67 2.36 1.30
C ILE A 206 10.81 1.44 0.84
N SER A 207 11.11 1.44 -0.47
CA SER A 207 12.20 0.65 -1.05
C SER A 207 12.66 1.22 -2.40
N GLN A 208 13.80 0.74 -2.90
CA GLN A 208 14.26 1.02 -4.26
C GLN A 208 13.35 0.40 -5.34
N ASP A 209 12.83 -0.81 -5.08
CA ASP A 209 11.94 -1.53 -5.98
C ASP A 209 10.95 -2.38 -5.17
N LEU A 210 9.70 -1.93 -5.06
CA LEU A 210 8.63 -2.68 -4.38
C LEU A 210 7.91 -3.65 -5.31
N ALA A 211 8.12 -3.55 -6.61
CA ALA A 211 7.24 -4.19 -7.58
C ALA A 211 7.26 -5.74 -7.54
N PRO A 212 8.39 -6.44 -7.32
CA PRO A 212 8.38 -7.89 -7.16
C PRO A 212 7.52 -8.35 -5.98
N LEU A 213 7.56 -7.62 -4.86
CA LEU A 213 6.77 -7.93 -3.67
C LEU A 213 5.29 -7.62 -3.90
N ILE A 214 4.98 -6.49 -4.54
CA ILE A 214 3.62 -6.11 -4.91
C ILE A 214 3.02 -7.16 -5.85
N ASN A 215 3.71 -7.54 -6.92
CA ASN A 215 3.23 -8.56 -7.87
C ASN A 215 2.93 -9.90 -7.18
N LYS A 216 3.75 -10.29 -6.20
CA LYS A 216 3.52 -11.51 -5.41
C LYS A 216 2.33 -11.36 -4.46
N ALA A 217 2.16 -10.19 -3.84
CA ALA A 217 1.06 -9.90 -2.94
C ALA A 217 -0.29 -9.80 -3.68
N THR A 218 -0.29 -9.25 -4.89
CA THR A 218 -1.49 -9.05 -5.70
C THR A 218 -1.84 -10.24 -6.59
N TYR A 219 -1.05 -11.33 -6.53
CA TYR A 219 -1.34 -12.55 -7.26
C TYR A 219 -2.77 -13.05 -7.00
N ASN A 220 -3.49 -13.33 -8.09
CA ASN A 220 -4.87 -13.80 -8.08
C ASN A 220 -5.86 -12.86 -7.36
N LEU A 221 -5.56 -11.55 -7.32
CA LEU A 221 -6.51 -10.53 -6.89
C LEU A 221 -7.32 -10.01 -8.07
N ALA A 222 -8.61 -9.81 -7.82
CA ALA A 222 -9.55 -9.19 -8.73
C ALA A 222 -10.34 -8.12 -7.98
N VAL A 223 -10.64 -7.03 -8.66
CA VAL A 223 -11.53 -5.98 -8.19
C VAL A 223 -12.75 -5.97 -9.07
N ILE A 224 -13.93 -6.00 -8.46
CA ILE A 224 -15.20 -5.90 -9.16
C ILE A 224 -15.85 -4.58 -8.73
N LEU A 225 -16.17 -3.73 -9.70
CA LEU A 225 -16.85 -2.45 -9.53
C LEU A 225 -18.12 -2.47 -10.37
N SER A 226 -19.23 -2.93 -9.79
CA SER A 226 -20.54 -2.97 -10.45
C SER A 226 -21.62 -2.38 -9.54
N GLY A 227 -22.02 -1.14 -9.83
CA GLY A 227 -22.99 -0.38 -9.05
C GLY A 227 -22.70 -0.44 -7.54
N TYR A 228 -23.64 -1.01 -6.78
CA TYR A 228 -23.53 -1.16 -5.33
C TYR A 228 -22.63 -2.32 -4.86
N LYS A 229 -22.23 -3.22 -5.76
CA LYS A 229 -21.39 -4.38 -5.45
C LYS A 229 -19.94 -4.08 -5.83
N CYS A 230 -19.25 -3.44 -4.91
CA CYS A 230 -17.81 -3.20 -5.03
C CYS A 230 -17.06 -4.13 -4.08
N ARG A 231 -16.15 -4.96 -4.60
CA ARG A 231 -15.37 -5.90 -3.78
C ARG A 231 -14.00 -6.21 -4.35
N VAL A 232 -13.05 -6.50 -3.45
CA VAL A 232 -11.77 -7.12 -3.77
C VAL A 232 -11.88 -8.61 -3.45
N GLY A 233 -11.48 -9.47 -4.39
CA GLY A 233 -11.61 -10.91 -4.29
C GLY A 233 -10.66 -11.64 -5.24
N LYS A 234 -11.06 -12.84 -5.68
CA LYS A 234 -10.34 -13.64 -6.67
C LYS A 234 -11.09 -13.66 -7.99
N VAL A 235 -10.38 -13.91 -9.09
CA VAL A 235 -11.01 -14.13 -10.39
C VAL A 235 -11.72 -15.48 -10.37
N ASN A 236 -13.04 -15.44 -10.57
CA ASN A 236 -13.84 -16.64 -10.76
C ASN A 236 -14.18 -16.76 -12.25
N SER A 237 -13.85 -17.90 -12.84
CA SER A 237 -14.37 -18.31 -14.15
C SER A 237 -15.23 -19.55 -13.97
N GLN A 238 -16.40 -19.54 -14.57
CA GLN A 238 -17.34 -20.66 -14.62
C GLN A 238 -16.92 -21.70 -15.66
N TYR A 239 -16.25 -21.26 -16.73
CA TYR A 239 -15.93 -22.08 -17.90
C TYR A 239 -14.43 -21.98 -18.22
N PRO A 240 -13.75 -23.10 -18.51
CA PRO A 240 -12.36 -23.08 -18.95
C PRO A 240 -12.23 -22.69 -20.42
N ILE A 241 -11.06 -22.20 -20.86
CA ILE A 241 -10.87 -21.74 -22.27
C ILE A 241 -11.13 -22.86 -23.28
N ARG A 242 -10.75 -24.10 -22.95
CA ARG A 242 -11.00 -25.30 -23.77
C ARG A 242 -12.47 -25.64 -24.03
N SER A 243 -13.41 -25.02 -23.29
CA SER A 243 -14.84 -25.26 -23.48
C SER A 243 -15.45 -24.42 -24.60
N PHE A 244 -14.74 -23.40 -25.07
CA PHE A 244 -15.17 -22.56 -26.17
C PHE A 244 -14.89 -23.24 -27.52
N PRO A 245 -15.66 -22.93 -28.58
CA PRO A 245 -15.40 -23.36 -29.95
C PRO A 245 -13.95 -23.15 -30.45
N ASP A 246 -13.51 -23.97 -31.42
CA ASP A 246 -12.11 -24.01 -31.92
C ASP A 246 -11.66 -22.68 -32.57
N ASP A 247 -12.58 -21.95 -33.19
CA ASP A 247 -12.36 -20.60 -33.73
C ASP A 247 -12.03 -19.59 -32.63
N ILE A 248 -12.78 -19.64 -31.52
CA ILE A 248 -12.54 -18.80 -30.34
C ILE A 248 -11.26 -19.21 -29.62
N GLN A 249 -10.92 -20.50 -29.56
CA GLN A 249 -9.65 -20.96 -29.02
C GLN A 249 -8.47 -20.44 -29.86
N SER A 250 -8.55 -20.56 -31.19
CA SER A 250 -7.53 -20.04 -32.11
C SER A 250 -7.37 -18.52 -32.00
N PHE A 251 -8.47 -17.80 -31.74
CA PHE A 251 -8.43 -16.37 -31.44
C PHE A 251 -7.76 -16.08 -30.09
N THR A 252 -8.08 -16.88 -29.07
CA THR A 252 -7.49 -16.77 -27.73
C THR A 252 -5.98 -16.97 -27.77
N ASP A 253 -5.48 -17.90 -28.58
CA ASP A 253 -4.04 -18.11 -28.78
C ASP A 253 -3.34 -16.88 -29.36
N LYS A 254 -3.97 -16.20 -30.33
CA LYS A 254 -3.45 -14.94 -30.89
C LYS A 254 -3.41 -13.84 -29.84
N VAL A 255 -4.47 -13.71 -29.04
CA VAL A 255 -4.54 -12.74 -27.93
C VAL A 255 -3.45 -13.05 -26.90
N GLN A 256 -3.25 -14.32 -26.56
CA GLN A 256 -2.21 -14.75 -25.63
C GLN A 256 -0.81 -14.36 -26.10
N GLN A 257 -0.50 -14.59 -27.39
CA GLN A 257 0.78 -14.18 -27.98
C GLN A 257 0.96 -12.66 -27.90
N ALA A 258 -0.06 -11.89 -28.26
CA ALA A 258 0.00 -10.43 -28.22
C ALA A 258 0.19 -9.87 -26.80
N ILE A 259 -0.38 -10.49 -25.77
CA ILE A 259 -0.16 -10.10 -24.35
C ILE A 259 1.32 -10.20 -23.97
N LEU A 260 2.05 -11.16 -24.54
CA LEU A 260 3.47 -11.35 -24.28
C LEU A 260 4.32 -10.31 -25.03
N ASP A 261 3.98 -10.02 -26.27
CA ASP A 261 4.77 -9.17 -27.17
C ASP A 261 4.55 -7.67 -26.95
N GLN A 262 3.33 -7.26 -26.59
CA GLN A 262 2.93 -5.86 -26.47
C GLN A 262 2.83 -5.41 -25.01
N ASN A 263 3.07 -4.12 -24.76
CA ASN A 263 2.87 -3.50 -23.45
C ASN A 263 1.42 -3.07 -23.23
N GLN A 264 0.74 -2.66 -24.30
CA GLN A 264 -0.66 -2.27 -24.27
C GLN A 264 -1.41 -3.10 -25.30
N LEU A 265 -2.52 -3.70 -24.89
CA LEU A 265 -3.37 -4.51 -25.76
C LEU A 265 -4.84 -4.23 -25.47
N ALA A 266 -5.62 -3.98 -26.52
CA ALA A 266 -7.07 -3.84 -26.42
C ALA A 266 -7.78 -4.85 -27.33
N VAL A 267 -8.67 -5.63 -26.73
CA VAL A 267 -9.45 -6.68 -27.40
C VAL A 267 -10.93 -6.38 -27.27
N LEU A 268 -11.64 -6.36 -28.39
CA LEU A 268 -13.09 -6.19 -28.43
C LEU A 268 -13.76 -7.47 -28.95
N VAL A 269 -14.72 -7.98 -28.20
CA VAL A 269 -15.54 -9.13 -28.59
C VAL A 269 -16.99 -8.69 -28.76
N HIS A 270 -17.59 -8.98 -29.92
CA HIS A 270 -18.98 -8.64 -30.20
C HIS A 270 -19.81 -9.85 -30.62
N GLY A 271 -21.14 -9.76 -30.54
CA GLY A 271 -22.05 -10.84 -30.95
C GLY A 271 -23.36 -10.80 -30.18
N GLU A 272 -24.31 -11.68 -30.51
CA GLU A 272 -25.61 -11.71 -29.84
C GLU A 272 -25.49 -11.99 -28.32
N PRO A 273 -26.44 -11.54 -27.49
CA PRO A 273 -26.52 -11.95 -26.07
C PRO A 273 -26.59 -13.47 -25.94
N GLY A 274 -25.91 -14.03 -24.93
CA GLY A 274 -25.88 -15.49 -24.71
C GLY A 274 -24.82 -16.25 -25.51
N THR A 275 -23.94 -15.57 -26.26
CA THR A 275 -22.82 -16.20 -26.99
C THR A 275 -21.57 -16.45 -26.12
N GLY A 276 -21.63 -16.19 -24.81
CA GLY A 276 -20.54 -16.50 -23.88
C GLY A 276 -19.42 -15.46 -23.80
N LYS A 277 -19.58 -14.25 -24.39
CA LYS A 277 -18.57 -13.18 -24.39
C LYS A 277 -17.99 -12.86 -23.00
N THR A 278 -18.85 -12.65 -22.01
CA THR A 278 -18.44 -12.36 -20.62
C THR A 278 -17.80 -13.58 -19.93
N ALA A 279 -18.22 -14.79 -20.28
CA ALA A 279 -17.59 -16.01 -19.77
C ALA A 279 -16.18 -16.17 -20.34
N TRP A 280 -15.98 -15.82 -21.61
CA TRP A 280 -14.67 -15.86 -22.27
C TRP A 280 -13.69 -14.87 -21.63
N THR A 281 -14.09 -13.61 -21.39
CA THR A 281 -13.20 -12.63 -20.74
C THR A 281 -12.78 -13.08 -19.34
N GLN A 282 -13.70 -13.67 -18.57
CA GLN A 282 -13.39 -14.25 -17.25
C GLN A 282 -12.46 -15.47 -17.34
N ALA A 283 -12.63 -16.32 -18.36
CA ALA A 283 -11.76 -17.48 -18.61
C ALA A 283 -10.34 -17.04 -18.96
N VAL A 284 -10.18 -16.10 -19.90
CA VAL A 284 -8.89 -15.48 -20.27
C VAL A 284 -8.24 -14.82 -19.07
N ALA A 285 -9.01 -14.07 -18.27
CA ALA A 285 -8.49 -13.43 -17.07
C ALA A 285 -7.92 -14.44 -16.07
N LYS A 286 -8.63 -15.56 -15.84
CA LYS A 286 -8.23 -16.57 -14.87
C LYS A 286 -7.09 -17.47 -15.35
N GLU A 287 -7.12 -17.92 -16.60
CA GLU A 287 -6.21 -18.95 -17.13
C GLU A 287 -4.96 -18.37 -17.79
N ILE A 288 -5.02 -17.13 -18.30
CA ILE A 288 -3.89 -16.49 -19.00
C ILE A 288 -3.33 -15.33 -18.17
N LEU A 289 -4.17 -14.35 -17.83
CA LEU A 289 -3.69 -13.10 -17.24
C LEU A 289 -3.24 -13.24 -15.77
N VAL A 290 -4.00 -13.97 -14.93
CA VAL A 290 -3.61 -14.19 -13.52
C VAL A 290 -2.27 -14.92 -13.39
N PRO A 291 -1.98 -16.02 -14.13
CA PRO A 291 -0.66 -16.65 -14.11
C PRO A 291 0.49 -15.74 -14.56
N LEU A 292 0.20 -14.77 -15.44
CA LEU A 292 1.16 -13.74 -15.85
C LEU A 292 1.30 -12.60 -14.84
N GLY A 293 0.56 -12.64 -13.72
CA GLY A 293 0.64 -11.67 -12.63
C GLY A 293 -0.19 -10.41 -12.82
N PHE A 294 -1.21 -10.44 -13.70
CA PHE A 294 -2.13 -9.31 -13.87
C PHE A 294 -3.13 -9.22 -12.71
N VAL A 295 -3.38 -7.99 -12.25
CA VAL A 295 -4.53 -7.68 -11.39
C VAL A 295 -5.71 -7.34 -12.27
N ILE A 296 -6.83 -8.01 -12.05
CA ILE A 296 -8.02 -7.89 -12.90
C ILE A 296 -9.00 -6.89 -12.30
N PHE A 297 -9.45 -5.93 -13.10
CA PHE A 297 -10.49 -4.97 -12.75
C PHE A 297 -11.69 -5.20 -13.65
N ILE A 298 -12.81 -5.62 -13.07
CA ILE A 298 -14.08 -5.78 -13.80
C ILE A 298 -14.89 -4.52 -13.53
N LEU A 299 -15.06 -3.70 -14.56
CA LEU A 299 -15.73 -2.41 -14.49
C LEU A 299 -17.09 -2.48 -15.19
N ASP A 300 -18.09 -1.91 -14.52
CA ASP A 300 -19.43 -1.69 -15.04
C ASP A 300 -19.66 -0.22 -15.42
N HIS A 301 -20.80 0.08 -16.04
CA HIS A 301 -21.10 1.33 -16.74
C HIS A 301 -20.72 2.62 -15.99
N ASP A 302 -21.09 2.71 -14.71
CA ASP A 302 -20.86 3.91 -13.91
C ASP A 302 -19.45 3.97 -13.29
N ALA A 303 -18.78 2.81 -13.15
CA ALA A 303 -17.45 2.75 -12.55
C ALA A 303 -16.36 3.24 -13.50
N VAL A 304 -16.57 3.06 -14.82
CA VAL A 304 -15.55 3.38 -15.83
C VAL A 304 -15.20 4.87 -15.83
N GLN A 305 -16.16 5.78 -15.68
CA GLN A 305 -15.94 7.24 -15.78
C GLN A 305 -14.88 7.79 -14.83
N ASN A 306 -14.81 7.23 -13.62
CA ASN A 306 -14.00 7.75 -12.53
C ASN A 306 -12.86 6.79 -12.16
N PHE A 307 -12.69 5.71 -12.92
CA PHE A 307 -11.67 4.72 -12.63
C PHE A 307 -10.30 5.19 -13.12
N VAL A 308 -9.36 5.29 -12.19
CA VAL A 308 -7.95 5.51 -12.48
C VAL A 308 -7.17 4.26 -12.08
N PRO A 309 -6.40 3.64 -13.00
CA PRO A 309 -5.57 2.49 -12.69
C PRO A 309 -4.55 2.80 -11.57
N PRO A 310 -4.38 1.95 -10.56
CA PRO A 310 -3.39 2.21 -9.51
C PRO A 310 -1.94 2.14 -10.02
N THR A 311 -1.16 3.19 -9.79
CA THR A 311 0.23 3.33 -10.27
C THR A 311 1.21 2.31 -9.74
N TYR A 312 0.99 1.83 -8.51
CA TYR A 312 1.86 0.85 -7.86
C TYR A 312 1.76 -0.56 -8.49
N LEU A 313 0.80 -0.78 -9.38
CA LEU A 313 0.61 -2.07 -10.08
C LEU A 313 1.29 -2.03 -11.45
N GLN A 314 2.15 -3.01 -11.72
CA GLN A 314 2.83 -3.12 -13.00
C GLN A 314 2.00 -3.79 -14.09
N ARG A 315 1.10 -4.71 -13.73
CA ARG A 315 0.32 -5.48 -14.70
C ARG A 315 -1.16 -5.37 -14.37
N ILE A 316 -1.90 -4.67 -15.22
CA ILE A 316 -3.30 -4.35 -14.99
C ILE A 316 -4.11 -4.86 -16.18
N CYS A 317 -5.19 -5.59 -15.90
CA CYS A 317 -6.19 -5.89 -16.90
C CYS A 317 -7.52 -5.24 -16.51
N ILE A 318 -8.13 -4.53 -17.45
CA ILE A 318 -9.47 -3.98 -17.31
C ILE A 318 -10.43 -4.77 -18.20
N ILE A 319 -11.50 -5.29 -17.60
CA ILE A 319 -12.61 -5.93 -18.29
C ILE A 319 -13.80 -4.97 -18.27
N ILE A 320 -14.25 -4.54 -19.44
CA ILE A 320 -15.42 -3.69 -19.62
C ILE A 320 -16.51 -4.53 -20.29
N ASN A 321 -17.64 -4.69 -19.59
CA ASN A 321 -18.79 -5.38 -20.16
C ASN A 321 -19.76 -4.39 -20.79
N GLU A 322 -20.42 -4.81 -21.87
CA GLU A 322 -21.43 -3.99 -22.58
C GLU A 322 -20.89 -2.60 -22.98
N ALA A 323 -19.72 -2.59 -23.62
CA ALA A 323 -19.05 -1.38 -24.09
C ALA A 323 -19.93 -0.53 -25.05
N ASP A 324 -20.89 -1.16 -25.73
CA ASP A 324 -21.89 -0.50 -26.58
C ASP A 324 -22.88 0.38 -25.81
N ASN A 325 -23.12 0.10 -24.53
CA ASN A 325 -23.90 0.99 -23.66
C ASN A 325 -23.06 2.17 -23.18
N LEU A 326 -21.74 2.00 -23.12
CA LEU A 326 -20.78 2.89 -22.49
C LEU A 326 -20.17 3.93 -23.45
N ALA A 327 -19.78 3.49 -24.65
CA ALA A 327 -19.11 4.30 -25.66
C ALA A 327 -20.07 4.59 -26.83
N GLN A 328 -21.23 5.17 -26.53
CA GLN A 328 -22.21 5.52 -27.56
C GLN A 328 -21.71 6.65 -28.46
N ASN A 329 -22.17 6.64 -29.71
CA ASN A 329 -21.83 7.67 -30.69
C ASN A 329 -22.13 9.09 -30.15
N ARG A 330 -21.11 9.95 -30.11
CA ARG A 330 -21.15 11.34 -29.59
C ARG A 330 -22.19 12.23 -30.26
N ALA A 331 -22.70 11.83 -31.43
CA ALA A 331 -23.78 12.52 -32.12
C ALA A 331 -25.17 12.31 -31.47
N SER A 332 -25.32 11.39 -30.52
CA SER A 332 -26.55 11.21 -29.76
C SER A 332 -26.65 12.20 -28.60
N GLU A 333 -27.83 12.79 -28.37
CA GLU A 333 -28.06 13.75 -27.27
C GLU A 333 -27.72 13.16 -25.89
N ALA A 334 -27.88 11.83 -25.72
CA ALA A 334 -27.54 11.13 -24.48
C ALA A 334 -26.02 11.04 -24.20
N ALA A 335 -25.18 11.05 -25.24
CA ALA A 335 -23.73 11.00 -25.12
C ALA A 335 -23.10 12.38 -24.85
N GLN A 336 -23.80 13.49 -25.15
CA GLN A 336 -23.30 14.85 -24.92
C GLN A 336 -23.23 15.24 -23.44
N TYR A 337 -24.01 14.58 -22.57
CA TYR A 337 -24.04 14.84 -21.12
C TYR A 337 -23.13 13.91 -20.31
N SER A 338 -22.35 13.03 -20.95
CA SER A 338 -21.62 11.96 -20.27
C SER A 338 -20.17 11.84 -20.75
N ASN A 339 -19.21 12.03 -19.84
CA ASN A 339 -17.78 11.85 -20.11
C ASN A 339 -17.34 10.37 -20.24
N LYS A 340 -18.29 9.41 -20.32
CA LYS A 340 -18.03 7.94 -20.40
C LYS A 340 -17.17 7.58 -21.61
N THR A 341 -17.60 8.04 -22.79
CA THR A 341 -16.93 7.74 -24.05
C THR A 341 -15.52 8.32 -24.09
N GLU A 342 -15.31 9.53 -23.55
CA GLU A 342 -13.99 10.16 -23.51
C GLU A 342 -13.03 9.43 -22.57
N HIS A 343 -13.50 9.01 -21.39
CA HIS A 343 -12.67 8.28 -20.44
C HIS A 343 -12.31 6.87 -20.94
N ILE A 344 -13.21 6.19 -21.65
CA ILE A 344 -12.88 4.91 -22.28
C ILE A 344 -11.83 5.09 -23.35
N LEU A 345 -11.97 6.14 -24.17
CA LEU A 345 -10.99 6.43 -25.21
C LEU A 345 -9.64 6.80 -24.62
N SER A 346 -9.59 7.51 -23.49
CA SER A 346 -8.34 7.83 -22.81
C SER A 346 -7.71 6.62 -22.11
N LEU A 347 -8.52 5.68 -21.60
CA LEU A 347 -8.03 4.37 -21.15
C LEU A 347 -7.48 3.53 -22.31
N LEU A 348 -8.12 3.56 -23.48
CA LEU A 348 -7.68 2.83 -24.68
C LEU A 348 -6.47 3.47 -25.36
N ASP A 349 -6.36 4.80 -25.36
CA ASP A 349 -5.21 5.53 -25.86
C ASP A 349 -4.03 5.46 -24.87
N GLY A 350 -4.24 4.94 -23.66
CA GLY A 350 -3.24 4.89 -22.60
C GLY A 350 -2.91 6.26 -21.99
N THR A 351 -3.59 7.34 -22.39
CA THR A 351 -3.29 8.71 -21.95
C THR A 351 -3.58 8.94 -20.46
N VAL A 352 -4.68 8.39 -19.93
CA VAL A 352 -4.95 8.40 -18.48
C VAL A 352 -3.89 7.61 -17.72
N TYR A 353 -3.30 6.59 -18.34
CA TYR A 353 -2.23 5.83 -17.72
C TYR A 353 -0.93 6.62 -17.76
N GLN A 354 -0.58 7.20 -18.91
CA GLN A 354 0.63 7.99 -19.13
C GLN A 354 0.70 9.25 -18.24
N SER A 355 -0.42 9.98 -18.11
CA SER A 355 -0.48 11.18 -17.27
C SER A 355 -0.20 10.89 -15.80
N VAL A 356 -0.55 9.69 -15.32
CA VAL A 356 -0.34 9.31 -13.93
C VAL A 356 1.05 8.68 -13.72
N ILE A 357 1.63 8.10 -14.78
CA ILE A 357 2.98 7.53 -14.77
C ILE A 357 4.07 8.61 -14.77
N GLU A 358 3.85 9.75 -15.41
CA GLU A 358 4.82 10.86 -15.47
C GLU A 358 5.20 11.37 -14.07
N GLU A 359 4.30 11.26 -13.08
CA GLU A 359 4.58 11.66 -11.70
C GLU A 359 5.35 10.60 -10.87
N GLY A 360 5.35 9.33 -11.30
CA GLY A 360 5.71 8.19 -10.44
C GLY A 360 7.01 7.44 -10.79
N GLY A 361 7.69 7.74 -11.89
CA GLY A 361 8.99 7.15 -12.23
C GLY A 361 9.03 5.65 -12.58
N ILE A 362 7.89 4.93 -12.50
CA ILE A 362 7.73 3.53 -12.93
C ILE A 362 7.40 3.49 -14.43
N GLN A 363 8.31 3.98 -15.29
CA GLN A 363 8.00 4.21 -16.70
C GLN A 363 8.18 2.96 -17.60
N ASP A 364 9.09 2.04 -17.27
CA ASP A 364 9.60 1.11 -18.30
C ASP A 364 9.06 -0.34 -18.28
N LYS A 365 8.18 -0.71 -17.33
CA LYS A 365 7.77 -2.13 -17.15
C LYS A 365 6.28 -2.38 -17.00
N GLN A 366 5.44 -1.38 -17.26
CA GLN A 366 4.02 -1.52 -17.06
C GLN A 366 3.33 -2.16 -18.27
N LYS A 367 2.47 -3.15 -18.03
CA LYS A 367 1.66 -3.84 -19.03
C LYS A 367 0.18 -3.64 -18.74
N PHE A 368 -0.57 -3.28 -19.77
CA PHE A 368 -1.98 -2.92 -19.70
C PHE A 368 -2.79 -3.70 -20.73
N VAL A 369 -3.82 -4.42 -20.28
CA VAL A 369 -4.70 -5.20 -21.17
C VAL A 369 -6.14 -4.79 -20.96
N VAL A 370 -6.83 -4.36 -22.01
CA VAL A 370 -8.25 -4.03 -21.98
C VAL A 370 -9.03 -5.11 -22.73
N LEU A 371 -9.95 -5.79 -22.04
CA LEU A 371 -10.89 -6.72 -22.64
C LEU A 371 -12.28 -6.09 -22.63
N MET A 372 -12.88 -5.93 -23.80
CA MET A 372 -14.19 -5.32 -23.96
C MET A 372 -15.16 -6.33 -24.57
N THR A 373 -16.40 -6.32 -24.08
CA THR A 373 -17.49 -7.05 -24.72
C THR A 373 -18.59 -6.08 -25.16
N CYS A 374 -19.20 -6.28 -26.31
CA CYS A 374 -20.37 -5.53 -26.76
C CYS A 374 -21.40 -6.45 -27.43
N ASN A 375 -22.66 -6.03 -27.49
CA ASN A 375 -23.67 -6.80 -28.23
C ASN A 375 -23.69 -6.38 -29.70
N THR A 376 -23.67 -5.09 -29.99
CA THR A 376 -23.59 -4.58 -31.36
C THR A 376 -22.47 -3.56 -31.53
N THR A 377 -21.75 -3.65 -32.66
CA THR A 377 -20.69 -2.69 -33.01
C THR A 377 -21.25 -1.38 -33.56
N GLU A 378 -22.46 -1.37 -34.10
CA GLU A 378 -23.10 -0.19 -34.70
C GLU A 378 -23.34 0.95 -33.72
N ARG A 379 -23.54 0.64 -32.43
CA ARG A 379 -23.78 1.63 -31.38
C ARG A 379 -22.51 2.28 -30.85
N LEU A 380 -21.35 1.65 -31.10
CA LEU A 380 -20.07 2.14 -30.62
C LEU A 380 -19.64 3.40 -31.38
N ASP A 381 -18.98 4.30 -30.67
CA ASP A 381 -18.28 5.43 -31.27
C ASP A 381 -17.25 4.89 -32.28
N PRO A 382 -17.29 5.32 -33.56
CA PRO A 382 -16.34 4.92 -34.58
C PRO A 382 -14.87 5.16 -34.18
N ALA A 383 -14.64 6.10 -33.26
CA ALA A 383 -13.32 6.41 -32.74
C ALA A 383 -12.74 5.27 -31.87
N VAL A 384 -13.56 4.41 -31.25
CA VAL A 384 -13.10 3.23 -30.50
C VAL A 384 -12.51 2.19 -31.46
N LEU A 385 -13.14 2.01 -32.62
CA LEU A 385 -12.76 1.01 -33.63
C LEU A 385 -11.54 1.41 -34.47
N ARG A 386 -10.92 2.56 -34.19
CA ARG A 386 -9.74 3.01 -34.94
C ARG A 386 -8.52 2.14 -34.60
N LYS A 387 -7.72 1.87 -35.64
CA LYS A 387 -6.45 1.15 -35.49
C LYS A 387 -5.53 1.88 -34.50
N GLY A 388 -5.03 1.15 -33.50
CA GLY A 388 -4.22 1.69 -32.40
C GLY A 388 -4.99 1.85 -31.08
N ARG A 389 -6.32 1.74 -31.08
CA ARG A 389 -7.16 1.71 -29.86
C ARG A 389 -7.74 0.34 -29.56
N VAL A 390 -8.02 -0.43 -30.61
CA VAL A 390 -8.41 -1.83 -30.52
C VAL A 390 -7.53 -2.62 -31.49
N ASP A 391 -6.81 -3.59 -30.95
CA ASP A 391 -5.85 -4.41 -31.70
C ASP A 391 -6.53 -5.63 -32.32
N PHE A 392 -7.45 -6.24 -31.57
CA PHE A 392 -8.19 -7.42 -32.00
C PHE A 392 -9.69 -7.25 -31.85
N ILE A 393 -10.42 -7.62 -32.90
CA ILE A 393 -11.89 -7.67 -32.91
C ILE A 393 -12.31 -9.08 -33.31
N CYS A 394 -13.21 -9.69 -32.55
CA CYS A 394 -13.75 -11.01 -32.84
C CYS A 394 -15.27 -11.04 -32.66
N GLU A 395 -15.95 -11.69 -33.60
CA GLU A 395 -17.38 -11.93 -33.57
C GLU A 395 -17.69 -13.31 -32.99
N PHE A 396 -18.57 -13.36 -32.00
CA PHE A 396 -19.04 -14.58 -31.37
C PHE A 396 -20.42 -14.93 -31.93
N ASN A 397 -20.44 -15.91 -32.83
CA ASN A 397 -21.65 -16.32 -33.57
C ASN A 397 -22.38 -17.53 -32.96
N HIS A 398 -21.70 -18.29 -32.10
CA HIS A 398 -22.27 -19.49 -31.50
C HIS A 398 -22.88 -19.19 -30.13
N LYS A 399 -24.15 -19.59 -29.93
CA LYS A 399 -24.79 -19.52 -28.61
C LYS A 399 -24.06 -20.47 -27.67
N PHE A 400 -23.60 -19.91 -26.55
CA PHE A 400 -22.88 -20.61 -25.52
C PHE A 400 -23.87 -20.82 -24.38
N VAL A 401 -24.53 -21.99 -24.42
CA VAL A 401 -25.76 -22.42 -23.70
C VAL A 401 -27.06 -22.07 -24.43
#